data_AF-X0W900-F1
#
_entry.id   AF-X0W900-F1
#
_cell.length_a   1.000
_cell.length_b   1.000
_cell.length_c   1.000
_cell.angle_alpha   90.00
_cell.angle_beta   90.00
_cell.angle_gamma   90.00
#
_symmetry.space_group_name_H-M   'P 1'
#
loop_
_entity.id
_entity.type
_entity.pdbx_description
1 polymer ?
#
loop_
_entity_poly.entity_id
_entity_poly.type
_entity_poly.pdbx_seq_one_letter_code
_entity_poly.pdbx_strand_id
1 'polypeptide(L)' 'MEDIHKIFSEFKEEFPEIHEKHEALGKEVHEKGGPLDGKSRWLIKMAISGACNHKRALATHIRKARAAGIN' A
#
# COMPACT_ATOMS: atom_id res chain seq x y z
N MET A 1 -7.82 -4.82 -7.18
CA MET A 1 -8.13 -3.37 -7.19
C MET A 1 -7.24 -2.75 -8.25
N GLU A 2 -7.82 -2.04 -9.21
CA GLU A 2 -7.07 -1.42 -10.32
C GLU A 2 -6.03 -0.41 -9.80
N ASP A 3 -4.85 -0.31 -10.41
CA ASP A 3 -3.82 0.63 -9.97
C ASP A 3 -4.28 2.09 -10.10
N ILE A 4 -3.90 2.94 -9.14
CA ILE A 4 -4.29 4.37 -9.17
C ILE A 4 -3.43 5.16 -10.16
N HIS A 5 -2.16 4.79 -10.27
CA HIS A 5 -1.15 5.56 -10.99
C HIS A 5 -0.61 4.72 -12.14
N LYS A 6 -0.76 5.21 -13.37
CA LYS A 6 -0.30 4.53 -14.60
C LYS A 6 1.14 4.04 -14.52
N ILE A 7 2.03 4.86 -13.97
CA ILE A 7 3.45 4.53 -13.77
C ILE A 7 3.69 3.27 -12.93
N PHE A 8 2.77 2.93 -12.03
CA PHE A 8 2.89 1.69 -11.25
C PHE A 8 2.50 0.48 -12.08
N SER A 9 1.54 0.61 -12.99
CA SER A 9 1.21 -0.45 -13.96
C SER A 9 2.38 -0.66 -14.94
N GLU A 10 2.95 0.42 -15.48
CA GLU A 10 4.16 0.36 -16.32
C GLU A 10 5.32 -0.34 -15.59
N PHE A 11 5.56 0.02 -14.32
CA PHE A 11 6.59 -0.64 -13.49
C PHE A 11 6.36 -2.16 -13.33
N LYS A 12 5.12 -2.62 -13.19
CA LYS A 12 4.81 -4.05 -13.09
C LYS A 12 5.09 -4.80 -14.39
N GLU A 13 4.83 -4.16 -15.52
CA GLU A 13 5.08 -4.72 -16.84
C GLU A 13 6.58 -4.79 -17.14
N GLU A 14 7.33 -3.73 -16.80
CA GLU A 14 8.78 -3.65 -17.02
C GLU A 14 9.58 -4.53 -16.06
N PHE A 15 9.14 -4.66 -14.80
CA PHE A 15 9.88 -5.33 -13.73
C PHE A 15 9.01 -6.33 -12.94
N PRO A 16 8.46 -7.38 -13.58
CA PRO A 16 7.47 -8.26 -12.97
C PRO A 16 7.98 -9.02 -11.74
N GLU A 17 9.21 -9.55 -11.80
CA GLU A 17 9.79 -10.32 -10.68
C GLU A 17 10.08 -9.44 -9.46
N ILE A 18 10.52 -8.19 -9.69
CA ILE A 18 10.77 -7.22 -8.61
C ILE A 18 9.43 -6.86 -7.96
N HIS A 19 8.40 -6.60 -8.78
CA HIS A 19 7.07 -6.33 -8.27
C HIS A 19 6.53 -7.49 -7.45
N GLU A 20 6.62 -8.73 -7.94
CA GLU A 20 6.13 -9.92 -7.24
C GLU A 20 6.77 -10.07 -5.86
N LYS A 21 8.10 -9.95 -5.77
CA LYS A 21 8.84 -10.03 -4.50
C LYS A 21 8.44 -8.89 -3.55
N HIS A 22 8.29 -7.68 -4.05
CA HIS A 22 7.90 -6.52 -3.24
C HIS A 22 6.45 -6.63 -2.75
N GLU A 23 5.53 -7.11 -3.59
CA GLU A 23 4.13 -7.35 -3.21
C GLU A 23 4.04 -8.47 -2.15
N ALA A 24 4.77 -9.57 -2.33
CA ALA A 24 4.83 -10.66 -1.36
C ALA A 24 5.32 -10.17 0.01
N LEU A 25 6.40 -9.37 0.04
CA LEU A 25 6.88 -8.75 1.28
C LEU A 25 5.80 -7.85 1.91
N GLY A 26 5.18 -6.99 1.11
CA GLY A 26 4.13 -6.08 1.57
C GLY A 26 2.93 -6.82 2.17
N LYS A 27 2.55 -7.96 1.59
CA LYS A 27 1.50 -8.84 2.08
C LYS A 27 1.89 -9.50 3.40
N GLU A 28 3.07 -10.09 3.49
CA GLU A 28 3.56 -10.75 4.70
C GLU A 28 3.62 -9.77 5.88
N VAL A 29 4.21 -8.58 5.66
CA VAL A 29 4.26 -7.51 6.68
C VAL A 29 2.87 -7.02 7.03
N HIS A 30 1.96 -6.88 6.06
CA HIS A 30 0.61 -6.44 6.37
C HIS A 30 -0.13 -7.50 7.18
N GLU A 31 -0.18 -8.75 6.75
CA GLU A 31 -1.06 -9.80 7.30
C GLU A 31 -0.53 -10.44 8.58
N LYS A 32 0.78 -10.68 8.67
CA LYS A 32 1.43 -11.39 9.78
C LYS A 32 2.32 -10.50 10.63
N GLY A 33 2.54 -9.26 10.22
CA GLY A 33 3.42 -8.33 10.93
C GLY A 33 2.78 -7.79 12.21
N GLY A 34 3.27 -8.28 13.36
CA GLY A 34 3.03 -7.68 14.67
C GLY A 34 1.58 -7.77 15.18
N PRO A 35 1.28 -7.15 16.33
CA PRO A 35 0.00 -7.31 17.02
C PRO A 35 -1.10 -6.37 16.52
N LEU A 36 -0.86 -5.55 15.50
CA LEU A 36 -1.78 -4.50 15.08
C LEU A 36 -2.91 -5.01 14.20
N ASP A 37 -4.12 -4.52 14.48
CA ASP A 37 -5.30 -4.83 13.65
C ASP A 37 -5.20 -4.19 12.25
N GLY A 38 -6.12 -4.58 11.35
CA GLY A 38 -6.12 -4.11 9.97
C GLY A 38 -6.34 -2.60 9.84
N LYS A 39 -7.18 -2.00 10.71
CA LYS A 39 -7.51 -0.58 10.64
C LYS A 39 -6.34 0.29 11.10
N SER A 40 -5.72 -0.05 12.22
CA SER A 40 -4.51 0.59 12.73
C SER A 40 -3.38 0.53 11.70
N ARG A 41 -3.18 -0.62 11.04
CA ARG A 41 -2.17 -0.77 9.97
C ARG A 41 -2.38 0.23 8.83
N TRP A 42 -3.61 0.45 8.38
CA TRP A 42 -3.89 1.40 7.29
C TRP A 42 -3.71 2.85 7.73
N LEU A 43 -4.16 3.21 8.93
CA LEU A 43 -3.97 4.56 9.48
C LEU A 43 -2.48 4.92 9.59
N ILE A 44 -1.65 4.00 10.09
CA ILE A 44 -0.20 4.19 10.19
C ILE A 44 0.43 4.38 8.81
N LYS A 45 0.06 3.55 7.83
CA LYS A 45 0.57 3.66 6.45
C LYS A 45 0.21 5.01 5.82
N MET A 46 -1.01 5.51 6.06
CA MET A 46 -1.44 6.85 5.65
C MET A 46 -0.59 7.93 6.32
N ALA A 47 -0.42 7.88 7.65
CA ALA A 47 0.34 8.85 8.41
C ALA A 47 1.80 8.94 7.91
N ILE A 48 2.48 7.80 7.74
CA ILE A 48 3.84 7.73 7.20
C ILE A 48 3.89 8.34 5.79
N SER A 49 2.96 7.97 4.91
CA SER A 49 2.97 8.46 3.52
C SER A 49 2.71 9.97 3.43
N GLY A 50 1.85 10.50 4.30
CA GLY A 50 1.59 11.94 4.41
C GLY A 50 2.78 12.69 4.97
N ALA A 51 3.35 12.21 6.08
CA ALA A 51 4.51 12.82 6.73
C ALA A 51 5.75 12.86 5.83
N CYS A 52 5.97 11.82 5.03
CA CYS A 52 7.08 11.74 4.08
C CYS A 52 6.80 12.40 2.72
N ASN A 53 5.65 13.06 2.53
CA ASN A 53 5.24 13.67 1.26
C ASN A 53 5.21 12.68 0.07
N HIS A 54 4.96 11.39 0.34
CA HIS A 54 4.84 10.34 -0.68
C HIS A 54 3.44 10.34 -1.29
N LYS A 55 3.10 11.39 -2.06
CA LYS A 55 1.73 11.67 -2.55
C LYS A 55 1.05 10.47 -3.23
N ARG A 56 1.78 9.72 -4.06
CA ARG A 56 1.23 8.52 -4.75
C ARG A 56 0.90 7.39 -3.78
N ALA A 57 1.78 7.14 -2.81
CA ALA A 57 1.56 6.17 -1.76
C ALA A 57 0.41 6.59 -0.84
N LEU A 58 0.33 7.88 -0.49
CA LEU A 58 -0.75 8.44 0.32
C LEU A 58 -2.11 8.22 -0.35
N ALA A 59 -2.25 8.57 -1.64
CA ALA A 59 -3.49 8.31 -2.39
C ALA A 59 -3.88 6.82 -2.39
N THR A 60 -2.88 5.94 -2.54
CA THR A 60 -3.08 4.48 -2.49
C THR A 60 -3.56 4.02 -1.12
N HIS A 61 -2.92 4.50 -0.06
CA HIS A 61 -3.28 4.13 1.31
C HIS A 61 -4.64 4.70 1.72
N ILE A 62 -5.01 5.91 1.29
CA ILE A 62 -6.37 6.46 1.50
C ILE A 62 -7.42 5.55 0.86
N ARG A 63 -7.23 5.11 -0.39
CA ARG A 63 -8.20 4.25 -1.08
C ARG A 63 -8.32 2.87 -0.41
N LYS A 64 -7.19 2.28 0.00
CA LYS A 64 -7.19 0.99 0.72
C LYS A 64 -7.78 1.11 2.13
N ALA A 65 -7.52 2.20 2.84
CA ALA A 65 -8.11 2.48 4.14
C ALA A 65 -9.64 2.60 4.06
N ARG A 66 -10.16 3.35 3.08
CA ARG A 66 -11.60 3.45 2.82
C ARG A 66 -12.23 2.10 2.50
N ALA A 67 -11.58 1.29 1.66
CA ALA A 67 -12.04 -0.07 1.37
C ALA A 67 -12.04 -0.98 2.62
N ALA A 68 -11.22 -0.67 3.63
CA ALA A 68 -11.21 -1.34 4.93
C ALA A 68 -12.19 -0.73 5.96
N GLY A 69 -13.06 0.20 5.55
CA GLY A 69 -14.06 0.82 6.43
C GLY A 69 -13.49 1.87 7.39
N ILE A 70 -12.41 2.55 6.98
CA ILE A 70 -11.92 3.77 7.64
C ILE A 70 -12.56 4.96 6.93
N ASN A 71 -13.25 5.80 7.70
CA ASN A 71 -14.09 6.90 7.22
C ASN A 71 -13.41 8.25 7.41
#